data_AF-A0A3M1S3Z0-F1
#
_entry.id   AF-A0A3M1S3Z0-F1
#
_cell.length_a   1.000
_cell.length_b   1.000
_cell.length_c   1.000
_cell.angle_alpha   90.00
_cell.angle_beta   90.00
_cell.angle_gamma   90.00
#
_symmetry.space_group_name_H-M   'P 1'
#
loop_
_entity.id
_entity.type
_entity.pdbx_description
1 polymer ?
#
loop_
_entity_poly.entity_id
_entity_poly.type
_entity_poly.pdbx_seq_one_letter_code
_entity_poly.pdbx_strand_id
1 'polypeptide(L)'
;WTDYERTAEGGLKIGSPRNQQTSIPRLYAIGECDYHYHGANRLGANSLLSCIFSGLMVSPSIGVLIENLENGDHRDVPSSLYETVQKEHQRRFDEMLARGGEGENPYQVHRELGEVMTRAATVVRHNDELDAAYATVCELEERARRAGISDTSTWTNQNVVFARALVDMFPLAKTILKGARLRDECRGAHYKPEFAMPEIHTDDPAEARRQAEAWCDRFEENNRRWLKSTIAVLNSDGDPEISYEEVDTSLIPPRPRLYGLVGAEVIEEVWQERQTARESENRQD
;
A
#
# COMPACT_ATOMS: atom_id res chain seq x y z
N TRP A 1 -2.84 -4.81 7.77
CA TRP A 1 -4.17 -4.21 7.54
C TRP A 1 -5.25 -5.23 7.24
N THR A 2 -4.99 -6.36 6.57
CA THR A 2 -5.80 -7.59 6.69
C THR A 2 -4.94 -8.77 7.16
N ASP A 3 -5.54 -9.82 7.72
CA ASP A 3 -4.88 -10.99 8.34
C ASP A 3 -5.29 -12.32 7.66
N TYR A 4 -4.63 -13.42 8.00
CA TYR A 4 -5.03 -14.79 7.65
C TYR A 4 -4.52 -15.82 8.65
N GLU A 5 -5.22 -16.96 8.74
CA GLU A 5 -4.76 -18.07 9.58
C GLU A 5 -4.06 -19.13 8.72
N ARG A 6 -2.89 -19.58 9.18
CA ARG A 6 -2.11 -20.64 8.53
C ARG A 6 -2.45 -22.01 9.09
N THR A 7 -2.41 -23.02 8.23
CA THR A 7 -2.33 -24.42 8.64
C THR A 7 -0.90 -24.77 9.06
N ALA A 8 -0.70 -25.93 9.68
CA ALA A 8 0.62 -26.39 10.09
C ALA A 8 1.58 -26.59 8.89
N GLU A 9 1.02 -26.88 7.71
CA GLU A 9 1.73 -27.07 6.45
C GLU A 9 2.02 -25.74 5.72
N GLY A 10 1.67 -24.59 6.32
CA GLY A 10 1.88 -23.26 5.74
C GLY A 10 0.80 -22.81 4.75
N GLY A 11 -0.24 -23.62 4.52
CA GLY A 11 -1.40 -23.25 3.70
C GLY A 11 -2.36 -22.31 4.42
N LEU A 12 -3.36 -21.77 3.72
CA LEU A 12 -4.41 -20.95 4.32
C LEU A 12 -5.52 -21.83 4.92
N LYS A 13 -5.88 -21.59 6.18
CA LYS A 13 -6.94 -22.34 6.86
C LYS A 13 -8.32 -21.85 6.39
N ILE A 14 -8.97 -22.66 5.57
CA ILE A 14 -10.31 -22.37 5.04
C ILE A 14 -11.31 -22.21 6.18
N GLY A 15 -12.17 -21.19 6.10
CA GLY A 15 -13.21 -20.92 7.09
C GLY A 15 -12.74 -20.22 8.37
N SER A 16 -11.45 -19.87 8.48
CA SER A 16 -10.98 -19.07 9.61
C SER A 16 -11.54 -17.65 9.56
N PRO A 17 -12.21 -17.16 10.63
CA PRO A 17 -12.66 -15.77 10.72
C PRO A 17 -11.56 -14.71 10.61
N ARG A 18 -10.28 -15.09 10.76
CA ARG A 18 -9.13 -14.19 10.58
C ARG A 18 -8.85 -13.86 9.12
N ASN A 19 -9.27 -14.72 8.18
CA ASN A 19 -9.01 -14.53 6.77
C ASN A 19 -9.60 -13.21 6.27
N GLN A 20 -8.73 -12.32 5.78
CA GLN A 20 -9.03 -10.97 5.31
C GLN A 20 -9.66 -10.03 6.35
N GLN A 21 -9.64 -10.42 7.64
CA GLN A 21 -10.10 -9.53 8.70
C GLN A 21 -9.08 -8.41 8.86
N THR A 22 -9.58 -7.19 9.01
CA THR A 22 -8.72 -6.03 9.23
C THR A 22 -8.20 -5.95 10.66
N SER A 23 -7.37 -4.95 10.97
CA SER A 23 -7.03 -4.64 12.36
C SER A 23 -8.23 -4.20 13.21
N ILE A 24 -9.37 -3.89 12.58
CA ILE A 24 -10.64 -3.64 13.26
C ILE A 24 -11.40 -4.98 13.33
N PRO A 25 -11.71 -5.48 14.54
CA PRO A 25 -12.42 -6.75 14.71
C PRO A 25 -13.75 -6.76 13.93
N ARG A 26 -14.03 -7.87 13.24
CA ARG A 26 -15.25 -8.09 12.44
C ARG A 26 -15.41 -7.16 11.22
N LEU A 27 -14.39 -6.37 10.88
CA LEU A 27 -14.34 -5.63 9.60
C LEU A 27 -13.39 -6.35 8.65
N TYR A 28 -13.82 -6.56 7.40
CA TYR A 28 -13.07 -7.29 6.37
C TYR A 28 -12.78 -6.38 5.17
N ALA A 29 -11.65 -6.61 4.49
CA ALA A 29 -11.32 -5.94 3.23
C ALA A 29 -10.91 -6.98 2.17
N ILE A 30 -11.41 -6.85 0.95
CA ILE A 30 -11.23 -7.84 -0.12
C ILE A 30 -11.01 -7.16 -1.48
N GLY A 31 -10.25 -7.80 -2.37
CA GLY A 31 -10.04 -7.31 -3.73
C GLY A 31 -8.98 -6.21 -3.77
N GLU A 32 -9.19 -5.15 -4.57
CA GLU A 32 -8.16 -4.12 -4.77
C GLU A 32 -7.90 -3.24 -3.54
N CYS A 33 -8.79 -3.26 -2.54
CA CYS A 33 -8.52 -2.63 -1.24
C CYS A 33 -7.67 -3.51 -0.32
N ASP A 34 -7.32 -4.74 -0.70
CA ASP A 34 -6.37 -5.60 0.04
C ASP A 34 -4.97 -5.54 -0.59
N TYR A 35 -3.93 -5.85 0.20
CA TYR A 35 -2.52 -5.79 -0.23
C TYR A 35 -1.81 -7.16 -0.25
N HIS A 36 -2.51 -8.24 0.15
CA HIS A 36 -1.91 -9.49 0.61
C HIS A 36 -1.06 -10.20 -0.46
N TYR A 37 -1.46 -10.11 -1.72
CA TYR A 37 -1.00 -11.04 -2.76
C TYR A 37 -0.06 -10.44 -3.80
N HIS A 38 0.13 -9.12 -3.80
CA HIS A 38 0.71 -8.42 -4.96
C HIS A 38 2.10 -7.83 -4.68
N GLY A 39 2.48 -7.69 -3.42
CA GLY A 39 3.75 -7.09 -3.02
C GLY A 39 3.97 -5.74 -3.74
N ALA A 40 5.19 -5.50 -4.21
CA ALA A 40 5.55 -4.25 -4.88
C ALA A 40 5.22 -4.22 -6.39
N ASN A 41 4.72 -5.31 -6.98
CA ASN A 41 4.34 -5.35 -8.40
C ASN A 41 3.35 -6.48 -8.69
N ARG A 42 2.11 -6.13 -9.00
CA ARG A 42 1.06 -7.07 -9.41
C ARG A 42 1.34 -7.66 -10.80
N LEU A 43 1.25 -8.98 -10.95
CA LEU A 43 1.29 -9.63 -12.26
C LEU A 43 -0.03 -9.40 -13.02
N GLY A 44 0.06 -9.27 -14.35
CA GLY A 44 -1.11 -9.11 -15.21
C GLY A 44 -2.14 -10.21 -15.00
N ALA A 45 -3.43 -9.89 -15.15
CA ALA A 45 -4.59 -10.76 -14.91
C ALA A 45 -4.83 -11.20 -13.45
N ASN A 46 -3.94 -10.91 -12.49
CA ASN A 46 -4.13 -11.36 -11.10
C ASN A 46 -5.10 -10.50 -10.26
N SER A 47 -5.53 -9.32 -10.75
CA SER A 47 -6.46 -8.46 -9.98
C SER A 47 -7.86 -9.07 -9.88
N LEU A 48 -8.41 -9.57 -10.99
CA LEU A 48 -9.73 -10.24 -10.98
C LEU A 48 -9.67 -11.54 -10.19
N LEU A 49 -8.55 -12.25 -10.29
CA LEU A 49 -8.29 -13.45 -9.49
C LEU A 49 -8.28 -13.13 -7.99
N SER A 50 -7.63 -12.05 -7.54
CA SER A 50 -7.61 -11.68 -6.12
C SER A 50 -9.01 -11.34 -5.60
N CYS A 51 -9.83 -10.62 -6.39
CA CYS A 51 -11.21 -10.29 -6.03
C CYS A 51 -12.07 -11.56 -5.85
N ILE A 52 -11.99 -12.49 -6.81
CA ILE A 52 -12.75 -13.75 -6.74
C ILE A 52 -12.25 -14.60 -5.57
N PHE A 53 -10.93 -14.75 -5.44
CA PHE A 53 -10.31 -15.56 -4.40
C PHE A 53 -10.67 -15.05 -3.01
N SER A 54 -10.42 -13.78 -2.72
CA SER A 54 -10.72 -13.18 -1.42
C SER A 54 -12.22 -13.27 -1.09
N GLY A 55 -13.12 -13.02 -2.05
CA GLY A 55 -14.55 -13.22 -1.85
C GLY A 55 -14.94 -14.66 -1.51
N LEU A 56 -14.39 -15.65 -2.24
CA LEU A 56 -14.64 -17.07 -2.00
C LEU A 56 -14.07 -17.54 -0.64
N MET A 57 -12.94 -16.99 -0.20
CA MET A 57 -12.32 -17.34 1.07
C MET A 57 -12.99 -16.68 2.28
N VAL A 58 -13.46 -15.45 2.12
CA VAL A 58 -14.10 -14.68 3.20
C VAL A 58 -15.53 -15.15 3.46
N SER A 59 -16.27 -15.51 2.41
CA SER A 59 -17.66 -15.99 2.53
C SER A 59 -17.86 -17.08 3.61
N PRO A 60 -17.16 -18.23 3.59
CA PRO A 60 -17.30 -19.24 4.64
C PRO A 60 -16.78 -18.76 5.99
N SER A 61 -15.77 -17.89 6.00
CA SER A 61 -15.19 -17.32 7.22
C SER A 61 -16.19 -16.44 7.99
N ILE A 62 -17.02 -15.67 7.26
CA ILE A 62 -18.12 -14.90 7.84
C ILE A 62 -19.23 -15.83 8.35
N GLY A 63 -19.55 -16.91 7.62
CA GLY A 63 -20.52 -17.92 8.08
C GLY A 63 -20.13 -18.52 9.44
N VAL A 64 -18.89 -19.00 9.54
CA VAL A 64 -18.32 -19.53 10.79
C VAL A 64 -18.30 -18.47 11.90
N LEU A 65 -17.95 -17.21 11.57
CA LEU A 65 -18.00 -16.12 12.55
C LEU A 65 -19.40 -15.99 13.13
N ILE A 66 -20.43 -15.89 12.28
CA ILE A 66 -21.84 -15.68 12.70
C ILE A 66 -22.35 -16.84 13.54
N GLU A 67 -22.06 -18.09 13.15
CA GLU A 67 -22.47 -19.29 13.89
C GLU A 67 -21.88 -19.37 15.31
N ASN A 68 -20.67 -18.84 15.49
CA ASN A 68 -19.96 -18.84 16.77
C ASN A 68 -20.20 -17.58 17.62
N LEU A 69 -21.05 -16.65 17.16
CA LEU A 69 -21.49 -15.54 18.01
C LEU A 69 -22.49 -16.08 19.05
N GLU A 70 -22.07 -16.18 20.31
CA GLU A 70 -22.96 -16.56 21.41
C GLU A 70 -24.22 -15.67 21.42
N ASN A 71 -25.40 -16.30 21.46
CA ASN A 71 -26.72 -15.66 21.47
C ASN A 71 -26.92 -14.55 20.42
N GLY A 72 -26.32 -14.72 19.24
CA GLY A 72 -26.50 -13.79 18.14
C GLY A 72 -26.11 -12.38 18.52
N ASP A 73 -24.92 -12.19 19.12
CA ASP A 73 -24.22 -10.96 19.55
C ASP A 73 -24.31 -9.75 18.58
N HIS A 74 -25.55 -9.31 18.30
CA HIS A 74 -25.89 -7.91 18.23
C HIS A 74 -25.68 -7.45 19.66
N ARG A 75 -24.46 -7.04 20.01
CA ARG A 75 -24.30 -6.24 21.22
C ARG A 75 -25.40 -5.18 21.14
N ASP A 76 -26.20 -5.04 22.19
CA ASP A 76 -27.07 -3.88 22.34
C ASP A 76 -26.15 -2.67 22.45
N VAL A 77 -25.64 -2.23 21.30
CA VAL A 77 -24.80 -1.06 21.18
C VAL A 77 -25.75 0.10 21.37
N PRO A 78 -25.46 1.01 22.30
CA PRO A 78 -26.32 2.17 22.51
C PRO A 78 -26.57 2.89 21.19
N SER A 79 -27.83 3.22 20.87
CA SER A 79 -28.18 3.96 19.65
C SER A 79 -27.37 5.26 19.52
N SER A 80 -27.00 5.84 20.67
CA SER A 80 -26.09 6.98 20.78
C SER A 80 -24.77 6.84 20.01
N LEU A 81 -24.24 5.63 19.80
CA LEU A 81 -23.03 5.42 18.98
C LEU A 81 -23.31 5.82 17.52
N TYR A 82 -24.38 5.28 16.94
CA TYR A 82 -24.79 5.59 15.58
C TYR A 82 -25.25 7.06 15.47
N GLU A 83 -26.11 7.51 16.38
CA GLU A 83 -26.67 8.86 16.35
C GLU A 83 -25.61 9.95 16.48
N THR A 84 -24.56 9.73 17.28
CA THR A 84 -23.46 10.69 17.43
C THR A 84 -22.70 10.85 16.12
N VAL A 85 -22.31 9.73 15.50
CA VAL A 85 -21.58 9.73 14.23
C VAL A 85 -22.45 10.26 13.08
N GLN A 86 -23.73 9.89 13.04
CA GLN A 86 -24.68 10.41 12.05
C GLN A 86 -24.82 11.93 12.16
N LYS A 87 -25.01 12.47 13.38
CA LYS A 87 -25.10 13.92 13.62
C LYS A 87 -23.82 14.63 13.20
N GLU A 88 -22.67 14.03 13.47
CA GLU A 88 -21.39 14.59 13.04
C GLU A 88 -21.28 14.68 11.51
N HIS A 89 -21.60 13.60 10.79
CA HIS A 89 -21.57 13.60 9.33
C HIS A 89 -22.62 14.52 8.72
N GLN A 90 -23.81 14.60 9.31
CA GLN A 90 -24.86 15.52 8.89
C GLN A 90 -24.39 16.97 9.08
N ARG A 91 -23.82 17.32 10.24
CA ARG A 91 -23.24 18.64 10.49
C ARG A 91 -22.18 19.00 9.46
N ARG A 92 -21.24 18.10 9.16
CA ARG A 92 -20.20 18.33 8.14
C ARG A 92 -20.81 18.56 6.76
N PHE A 93 -21.84 17.80 6.40
CA PHE A 93 -22.57 17.96 5.13
C PHE A 93 -23.29 19.32 5.07
N ASP A 94 -24.01 19.70 6.12
CA ASP A 94 -24.73 20.98 6.21
C ASP A 94 -23.75 22.16 6.15
N GLU A 95 -22.59 22.05 6.80
CA GLU A 95 -21.51 23.04 6.74
C GLU A 95 -20.92 23.19 5.33
N MET A 96 -20.78 22.10 4.59
CA MET A 96 -20.32 22.16 3.19
C MET A 96 -21.34 22.87 2.31
N LEU A 97 -22.63 22.56 2.45
CA LEU A 97 -23.71 23.21 1.70
C LEU A 97 -23.86 24.69 2.06
N ALA A 98 -23.70 25.05 3.33
CA ALA A 98 -23.85 26.41 3.82
C ALA A 98 -22.81 27.39 3.25
N ARG A 99 -21.65 26.88 2.80
CA ARG A 99 -20.63 27.72 2.12
C ARG A 99 -21.10 28.23 0.77
N GLY A 100 -22.03 27.54 0.11
CA GLY A 100 -22.42 27.84 -1.27
C GLY A 100 -21.19 27.96 -2.19
N GLY A 101 -21.27 28.80 -3.21
CA GLY A 101 -20.15 29.05 -4.14
C GLY A 101 -18.99 29.86 -3.56
N GLU A 102 -18.97 30.17 -2.26
CA GLU A 102 -17.88 30.91 -1.64
C GLU A 102 -16.68 29.98 -1.39
N GLY A 103 -15.61 30.17 -2.16
CA GLY A 103 -14.38 29.39 -2.06
C GLY A 103 -13.88 28.93 -3.42
N GLU A 104 -12.85 28.08 -3.40
CA GLU A 104 -12.30 27.51 -4.62
C GLU A 104 -13.18 26.40 -5.18
N ASN A 105 -13.12 26.21 -6.49
CA ASN A 105 -13.82 25.11 -7.15
C ASN A 105 -13.16 23.77 -6.79
N PRO A 106 -13.86 22.79 -6.19
CA PRO A 106 -13.29 21.51 -5.80
C PRO A 106 -12.71 20.72 -6.99
N TYR A 107 -13.29 20.84 -8.19
CA TYR A 107 -12.74 20.19 -9.39
C TYR A 107 -11.39 20.76 -9.81
N GLN A 108 -11.16 22.06 -9.56
CA GLN A 108 -9.87 22.69 -9.83
C GLN A 108 -8.82 22.17 -8.85
N VAL A 109 -9.13 22.12 -7.55
CA VAL A 109 -8.23 21.59 -6.52
C VAL A 109 -7.90 20.11 -6.79
N HIS A 110 -8.89 19.30 -7.19
CA HIS A 110 -8.68 17.93 -7.61
C HIS A 110 -7.72 17.80 -8.80
N ARG A 111 -7.87 18.66 -9.82
CA ARG A 111 -6.97 18.68 -10.97
C ARG A 111 -5.54 18.99 -10.55
N GLU A 112 -5.36 20.01 -9.71
CA GLU A 112 -4.05 20.39 -9.17
C GLU A 112 -3.42 19.25 -8.35
N LEU A 113 -4.20 18.57 -7.50
CA LEU A 113 -3.76 17.38 -6.78
C LEU A 113 -3.29 16.28 -7.74
N GLY A 114 -4.08 16.00 -8.79
CA GLY A 114 -3.73 15.03 -9.82
C GLY A 114 -2.44 15.36 -10.55
N GLU A 115 -2.22 16.63 -10.90
CA GLU A 115 -1.00 17.12 -11.56
C GLU A 115 0.23 16.96 -10.65
N VAL A 116 0.12 17.32 -9.37
CA VAL A 116 1.20 17.17 -8.38
C VAL A 116 1.57 15.71 -8.18
N MET A 117 0.58 14.84 -7.95
CA MET A 117 0.81 13.41 -7.73
C MET A 117 1.36 12.71 -8.99
N THR A 118 0.86 13.06 -10.17
CA THR A 118 1.35 12.50 -11.44
C THR A 118 2.82 12.85 -11.68
N ARG A 119 3.21 14.10 -11.36
CA ARG A 119 4.59 14.53 -11.52
C ARG A 119 5.54 13.83 -10.54
N ALA A 120 5.17 13.77 -9.25
CA ALA A 120 6.10 13.37 -8.20
C ALA A 120 6.07 11.88 -7.83
N ALA A 121 4.95 11.18 -8.04
CA ALA A 121 4.71 9.85 -7.46
C ALA A 121 4.33 8.75 -8.48
N THR A 122 4.62 8.95 -9.77
CA THR A 122 4.35 7.98 -10.84
C THR A 122 5.51 6.96 -10.99
N VAL A 123 6.11 6.84 -12.18
CA VAL A 123 7.09 5.77 -12.49
C VAL A 123 8.44 6.06 -11.82
N VAL A 124 8.97 7.26 -12.03
CA VAL A 124 10.26 7.70 -11.50
C VAL A 124 10.01 8.68 -10.38
N ARG A 125 10.77 8.55 -9.29
CA ARG A 125 10.64 9.39 -8.11
C ARG A 125 12.00 9.93 -7.68
N HIS A 126 12.01 11.19 -7.24
CA HIS A 126 13.17 11.86 -6.65
C HIS A 126 12.82 12.39 -5.26
N ASN A 127 13.75 12.32 -4.32
CA ASN A 127 13.47 12.65 -2.90
C ASN A 127 13.06 14.12 -2.71
N ASP A 128 13.72 15.03 -3.40
CA ASP A 128 13.42 16.46 -3.41
C ASP A 128 12.03 16.75 -4.01
N GLU A 129 11.67 16.08 -5.11
CA GLU A 129 10.35 16.20 -5.71
C GLU A 129 9.23 15.66 -4.81
N LEU A 130 9.48 14.55 -4.10
CA LEU A 130 8.55 13.97 -3.13
C LEU A 130 8.33 14.91 -1.93
N ASP A 131 9.39 15.52 -1.40
CA ASP A 131 9.33 16.49 -0.31
C ASP A 131 8.53 17.74 -0.72
N ALA A 132 8.82 18.28 -1.92
CA ALA A 132 8.10 19.43 -2.46
C ALA A 132 6.62 19.11 -2.72
N ALA A 133 6.32 17.95 -3.29
CA ALA A 133 4.96 17.51 -3.55
C ALA A 133 4.18 17.31 -2.24
N TYR A 134 4.80 16.79 -1.19
CA TYR A 134 4.16 16.63 0.11
C TYR A 134 3.70 17.97 0.68
N ALA A 135 4.56 18.99 0.65
CA ALA A 135 4.23 20.33 1.09
C ALA A 135 3.03 20.91 0.31
N THR A 136 3.05 20.78 -1.03
CA THR A 136 1.94 21.23 -1.88
C THR A 136 0.65 20.47 -1.59
N VAL A 137 0.71 19.15 -1.35
CA VAL A 137 -0.47 18.34 -0.99
C VAL A 137 -1.07 18.80 0.34
N CYS A 138 -0.25 19.15 1.34
CA CYS A 138 -0.75 19.76 2.59
C CYS A 138 -1.49 21.08 2.35
N GLU A 139 -0.95 21.96 1.49
CA GLU A 139 -1.60 23.23 1.14
C GLU A 139 -2.92 23.01 0.38
N LEU A 140 -2.92 22.06 -0.57
CA LEU A 140 -4.11 21.69 -1.34
C LEU A 140 -5.21 21.07 -0.46
N GLU A 141 -4.85 20.32 0.59
CA GLU A 141 -5.82 19.78 1.53
C GLU A 141 -6.57 20.90 2.25
N GLU A 142 -5.83 21.91 2.73
CA GLU A 142 -6.41 23.07 3.38
C GLU A 142 -7.34 23.86 2.45
N ARG A 143 -6.97 23.98 1.17
CA ARG A 143 -7.81 24.58 0.13
C ARG A 143 -9.06 23.75 -0.14
N ALA A 144 -8.93 22.42 -0.27
CA ALA A 144 -10.07 21.52 -0.47
C ALA A 144 -11.05 21.56 0.70
N ARG A 145 -10.55 21.63 1.94
CA ARG A 145 -11.37 21.75 3.15
C ARG A 145 -12.16 23.05 3.21
N ARG A 146 -11.80 24.08 2.43
CA ARG A 146 -12.51 25.37 2.29
C ARG A 146 -13.13 25.57 0.92
N ALA A 147 -13.12 24.55 0.05
CA ALA A 147 -13.72 24.65 -1.28
C ALA A 147 -15.22 24.95 -1.19
N GLY A 148 -15.69 25.74 -2.15
CA GLY A 148 -17.09 26.11 -2.30
C GLY A 148 -17.89 25.00 -2.99
N ILE A 149 -19.18 24.91 -2.66
CA ILE A 149 -20.16 24.00 -3.24
C ILE A 149 -21.19 24.82 -4.02
N SER A 150 -21.03 24.88 -5.34
CA SER A 150 -21.86 25.74 -6.20
C SER A 150 -23.31 25.26 -6.33
N ASP A 151 -23.54 23.95 -6.26
CA ASP A 151 -24.89 23.36 -6.22
C ASP A 151 -25.24 23.06 -4.77
N THR A 152 -26.17 23.81 -4.19
CA THR A 152 -26.60 23.61 -2.79
C THR A 152 -27.82 22.70 -2.65
N SER A 153 -28.26 22.04 -3.74
CA SER A 153 -29.38 21.11 -3.68
C SER A 153 -29.02 19.87 -2.86
N THR A 154 -30.01 19.28 -2.19
CA THR A 154 -29.79 18.10 -1.33
C THR A 154 -30.10 16.78 -2.04
N TRP A 155 -30.74 16.84 -3.22
CA TRP A 155 -31.15 15.66 -3.97
C TRP A 155 -30.20 15.42 -5.14
N THR A 156 -29.63 14.22 -5.24
CA THR A 156 -28.77 13.79 -6.36
C THR A 156 -27.58 14.71 -6.69
N ASN A 157 -27.10 15.45 -5.69
CA ASN A 157 -26.03 16.42 -5.85
C ASN A 157 -24.65 15.75 -5.98
N GLN A 158 -24.11 15.71 -7.19
CA GLN A 158 -22.79 15.15 -7.47
C GLN A 158 -21.65 16.06 -6.98
N ASN A 159 -21.87 17.36 -6.89
CA ASN A 159 -20.85 18.32 -6.50
C ASN A 159 -20.41 18.13 -5.04
N VAL A 160 -21.37 17.98 -4.12
CA VAL A 160 -21.07 17.73 -2.69
C VAL A 160 -20.45 16.35 -2.46
N VAL A 161 -20.90 15.31 -3.18
CA VAL A 161 -20.32 13.96 -3.09
C VAL A 161 -18.86 13.97 -3.57
N PHE A 162 -18.59 14.62 -4.70
CA PHE A 162 -17.24 14.78 -5.22
C PHE A 162 -16.35 15.57 -4.26
N ALA A 163 -16.81 16.71 -3.77
CA ALA A 163 -16.04 17.55 -2.85
C ALA A 163 -15.70 16.81 -1.54
N ARG A 164 -16.62 15.98 -1.05
CA ARG A 164 -16.36 15.11 0.10
C ARG A 164 -15.27 14.08 -0.22
N ALA A 165 -15.41 13.37 -1.34
CA ALA A 165 -14.43 12.37 -1.77
C ALA A 165 -13.04 12.98 -2.01
N LEU A 166 -12.97 14.22 -2.51
CA LEU A 166 -11.71 14.95 -2.68
C LEU A 166 -10.97 15.12 -1.34
N VAL A 167 -11.66 15.45 -0.25
CA VAL A 167 -11.02 15.54 1.08
C VAL A 167 -10.46 14.18 1.51
N ASP A 168 -11.18 13.10 1.22
CA ASP A 168 -10.76 11.72 1.55
C ASP A 168 -9.54 11.24 0.71
N MET A 169 -9.21 11.92 -0.40
CA MET A 169 -8.02 11.60 -1.21
C MET A 169 -6.71 12.08 -0.57
N PHE A 170 -6.73 13.14 0.25
CA PHE A 170 -5.51 13.74 0.79
C PHE A 170 -4.72 12.84 1.74
N PRO A 171 -5.36 12.12 2.69
CA PRO A 171 -4.63 11.17 3.53
C PRO A 171 -3.93 10.06 2.72
N LEU A 172 -4.55 9.61 1.62
CA LEU A 172 -3.95 8.63 0.71
C LEU A 172 -2.77 9.22 -0.07
N ALA A 173 -2.92 10.44 -0.61
CA ALA A 173 -1.85 11.14 -1.31
C ALA A 173 -0.63 11.36 -0.40
N LYS A 174 -0.85 11.84 0.83
CA LYS A 174 0.19 11.99 1.86
C LYS A 174 0.86 10.65 2.18
N THR A 175 0.07 9.59 2.35
CA THR A 175 0.60 8.25 2.64
C THR A 175 1.51 7.74 1.52
N ILE A 176 1.11 7.91 0.26
CA ILE A 176 1.92 7.54 -0.90
C ILE A 176 3.24 8.32 -0.93
N LEU A 177 3.16 9.65 -0.79
CA LEU A 177 4.33 10.53 -0.86
C LEU A 177 5.31 10.26 0.29
N LYS A 178 4.84 10.24 1.54
CA LYS A 178 5.68 10.00 2.72
C LYS A 178 6.25 8.59 2.72
N GLY A 179 5.45 7.59 2.33
CA GLY A 179 5.89 6.21 2.18
C GLY A 179 7.00 6.05 1.12
N ALA A 180 6.84 6.67 -0.05
CA ALA A 180 7.86 6.68 -1.10
C ALA A 180 9.12 7.43 -0.69
N ARG A 181 8.96 8.55 0.04
CA ARG A 181 10.05 9.39 0.50
C ARG A 181 10.95 8.69 1.52
N LEU A 182 10.35 7.94 2.44
CA LEU A 182 11.08 7.21 3.48
C LEU A 182 11.67 5.88 2.98
N ARG A 183 11.29 5.41 1.79
CA ARG A 183 11.79 4.15 1.22
C ARG A 183 12.90 4.41 0.20
N ASP A 184 14.14 4.34 0.66
CA ASP A 184 15.37 4.51 -0.14
C ASP A 184 15.86 3.17 -0.72
N GLU A 185 15.06 2.60 -1.63
CA GLU A 185 15.40 1.44 -2.47
C GLU A 185 14.64 1.48 -3.80
N CYS A 186 14.91 0.52 -4.68
CA CYS A 186 14.09 0.21 -5.84
C CYS A 186 13.50 -1.19 -5.71
N ARG A 187 12.17 -1.32 -5.79
CA ARG A 187 11.46 -2.60 -5.73
C ARG A 187 10.12 -2.54 -6.45
N GLY A 188 9.94 -3.40 -7.46
CA GLY A 188 8.70 -3.43 -8.24
C GLY A 188 8.41 -2.10 -8.92
N ALA A 189 7.23 -1.52 -8.66
CA ALA A 189 6.83 -0.21 -9.17
C ALA A 189 7.44 0.99 -8.39
N HIS A 190 8.13 0.72 -7.27
CA HIS A 190 8.87 1.75 -6.55
C HIS A 190 10.26 1.92 -7.14
N TYR A 191 10.48 3.01 -7.87
CA TYR A 191 11.76 3.30 -8.53
C TYR A 191 12.26 4.71 -8.22
N LYS A 192 13.48 4.78 -7.67
CA LYS A 192 14.23 6.00 -7.35
C LYS A 192 15.63 5.86 -7.94
N PRO A 193 15.99 6.59 -9.01
CA PRO A 193 17.24 6.38 -9.74
C PRO A 193 18.50 6.35 -8.86
N GLU A 194 18.55 7.20 -7.83
CA GLU A 194 19.65 7.26 -6.86
C GLU A 194 19.92 5.92 -6.14
N PHE A 195 18.89 5.09 -5.98
CA PHE A 195 18.96 3.80 -5.29
C PHE A 195 18.89 2.60 -6.23
N ALA A 196 18.94 2.83 -7.54
CA ALA A 196 18.89 1.75 -8.53
C ALA A 196 20.09 0.80 -8.40
N MET A 197 19.82 -0.48 -8.66
CA MET A 197 20.87 -1.50 -8.80
C MET A 197 21.62 -1.26 -10.12
N PRO A 198 22.96 -1.35 -10.14
CA PRO A 198 23.74 -1.08 -11.34
C PRO A 198 23.60 -2.21 -12.37
N GLU A 199 23.73 -1.85 -13.64
CA GLU A 199 23.96 -2.78 -14.75
C GLU A 199 25.46 -3.09 -14.86
N ILE A 200 25.81 -4.25 -15.43
CA ILE A 200 27.21 -4.66 -15.64
C ILE A 200 27.53 -4.54 -17.14
N HIS A 201 28.32 -3.53 -17.50
CA HIS A 201 28.76 -3.26 -18.86
C HIS A 201 30.28 -3.46 -19.00
N THR A 202 30.71 -4.72 -19.04
CA THR A 202 32.13 -5.06 -19.24
C THR A 202 32.27 -6.37 -20.00
N ASP A 203 33.29 -6.43 -20.86
CA ASP A 203 33.67 -7.62 -21.61
C ASP A 203 34.76 -8.44 -20.88
N ASP A 204 35.37 -7.90 -19.81
CA ASP A 204 36.35 -8.62 -18.98
C ASP A 204 35.63 -9.57 -18.00
N PRO A 205 35.77 -10.90 -18.13
CA PRO A 205 35.11 -11.86 -17.25
C PRO A 205 35.47 -11.69 -15.77
N ALA A 206 36.72 -11.31 -15.47
CA ALA A 206 37.16 -11.14 -14.08
C ALA A 206 36.51 -9.91 -13.43
N GLU A 207 36.36 -8.82 -14.18
CA GLU A 207 35.65 -7.63 -13.73
C GLU A 207 34.13 -7.86 -13.66
N ALA A 208 33.54 -8.54 -14.65
CA ALA A 208 32.12 -8.90 -14.64
C ALA A 208 31.75 -9.68 -13.38
N ARG A 209 32.58 -10.67 -13.01
CA ARG A 209 32.39 -11.45 -11.79
C ARG A 209 32.50 -10.62 -10.52
N ARG A 210 33.50 -9.74 -10.41
CA ARG A 210 33.63 -8.83 -9.24
C ARG A 210 32.41 -7.92 -9.10
N GLN A 211 31.91 -7.35 -10.19
CA GLN A 211 30.72 -6.52 -10.18
C GLN A 211 29.47 -7.32 -9.80
N ALA A 212 29.34 -8.56 -10.27
CA ALA A 212 28.25 -9.46 -9.89
C ALA A 212 28.29 -9.84 -8.40
N GLU A 213 29.46 -10.10 -7.84
CA GLU A 213 29.64 -10.34 -6.39
C GLU A 213 29.20 -9.11 -5.58
N ALA A 214 29.66 -7.92 -5.95
CA ALA A 214 29.25 -6.67 -5.30
C ALA A 214 27.74 -6.38 -5.46
N TRP A 215 27.17 -6.75 -6.62
CA TRP A 215 25.73 -6.65 -6.87
C TRP A 215 24.94 -7.54 -5.90
N CYS A 216 25.37 -8.79 -5.73
CA CYS A 216 24.76 -9.74 -4.79
C CYS A 216 24.85 -9.25 -3.35
N ASP A 217 25.99 -8.68 -2.92
CA ASP A 217 26.14 -8.09 -1.58
C ASP A 217 25.14 -6.94 -1.36
N ARG A 218 24.99 -6.06 -2.37
CA ARG A 218 24.03 -4.95 -2.32
C ARG A 218 22.59 -5.45 -2.31
N PHE A 219 22.28 -6.50 -3.05
CA PHE A 219 20.95 -7.13 -3.04
C PHE A 219 20.60 -7.68 -1.65
N GLU A 220 21.54 -8.36 -0.99
CA GLU A 220 21.34 -8.89 0.36
C GLU A 220 21.16 -7.78 1.40
N GLU A 221 22.00 -6.74 1.35
CA GLU A 221 21.87 -5.57 2.22
C GLU A 221 20.54 -4.84 2.01
N ASN A 222 20.11 -4.66 0.75
CA ASN A 222 18.83 -4.05 0.44
C ASN A 222 17.66 -4.86 1.02
N ASN A 223 17.68 -6.19 0.91
CA ASN A 223 16.64 -7.02 1.51
C ASN A 223 16.69 -6.97 3.04
N ARG A 224 17.87 -7.01 3.66
CA ARG A 224 18.03 -6.88 5.11
C ARG A 224 17.44 -5.56 5.62
N ARG A 225 17.57 -4.48 4.86
CA ARG A 225 17.07 -3.16 5.25
C ARG A 225 15.58 -2.97 4.93
N TRP A 226 15.10 -3.50 3.81
CA TRP A 226 13.85 -3.06 3.19
C TRP A 226 12.84 -4.16 2.82
N LEU A 227 13.12 -5.44 3.09
CA LEU A 227 12.18 -6.54 2.88
C LEU A 227 11.06 -6.55 3.94
N LYS A 228 10.31 -5.45 3.95
CA LYS A 228 9.27 -5.12 4.92
C LYS A 228 8.19 -4.31 4.22
N SER A 229 6.94 -4.49 4.64
CA SER A 229 5.79 -3.70 4.21
C SER A 229 5.81 -2.34 4.91
N THR A 230 5.48 -1.27 4.18
CA THR A 230 5.24 0.05 4.79
C THR A 230 3.85 0.06 5.40
N ILE A 231 3.74 0.40 6.69
CA ILE A 231 2.48 0.54 7.41
C ILE A 231 2.26 2.02 7.75
N ALA A 232 1.12 2.56 7.37
CA ALA A 232 0.75 3.94 7.67
C ALA A 232 -0.43 3.98 8.64
N VAL A 233 -0.29 4.74 9.72
CA VAL A 233 -1.37 5.06 10.66
C VAL A 233 -1.62 6.55 10.58
N LEU A 234 -2.86 6.94 10.29
CA LEU A 234 -3.22 8.35 10.16
C LEU A 234 -3.44 8.96 11.54
N ASN A 235 -2.74 10.06 11.81
CA ASN A 235 -2.96 10.89 12.98
C ASN A 235 -4.30 11.65 12.87
N SER A 236 -4.70 12.33 13.94
CA SER A 236 -5.97 13.09 13.99
C SER A 236 -6.08 14.21 12.95
N ASP A 237 -4.94 14.72 12.49
CA ASP A 237 -4.81 15.73 11.44
C ASP A 237 -4.68 15.13 10.02
N GLY A 238 -4.73 13.79 9.91
CA GLY A 238 -4.59 13.08 8.64
C GLY A 238 -3.14 12.90 8.17
N ASP A 239 -2.14 13.31 8.96
CA ASP A 239 -0.73 13.06 8.65
C ASP A 239 -0.38 11.58 8.92
N PRO A 240 0.24 10.85 7.99
CA PRO A 240 0.58 9.45 8.17
C PRO A 240 1.84 9.28 9.03
N GLU A 241 1.73 8.58 10.15
CA GLU A 241 2.87 7.98 10.84
C GLU A 241 3.27 6.68 10.16
N ILE A 242 4.54 6.55 9.79
CA ILE A 242 5.05 5.41 9.03
C ILE A 242 5.85 4.47 9.93
N SER A 243 5.47 3.21 9.90
CA SER A 243 6.21 2.09 10.49
C SER A 243 6.41 0.99 9.44
N TYR A 244 7.06 -0.10 9.82
CA TYR A 244 7.34 -1.21 8.93
C TYR A 244 7.03 -2.56 9.58
N GLU A 245 6.58 -3.50 8.77
CA GLU A 245 6.27 -4.87 9.16
C GLU A 245 7.07 -5.83 8.29
N GLU A 246 7.80 -6.76 8.90
CA GLU A 246 8.64 -7.72 8.16
C GLU A 246 7.81 -8.60 7.23
N VAL A 247 8.36 -8.92 6.05
CA VAL A 247 7.73 -9.85 5.12
C VAL A 247 8.13 -11.27 5.51
N ASP A 248 7.15 -12.16 5.65
CA ASP A 248 7.43 -13.57 5.91
C ASP A 248 7.99 -14.26 4.67
N THR A 249 9.24 -14.73 4.77
CA THR A 249 9.95 -15.47 3.72
C THR A 249 10.23 -16.93 4.09
N SER A 250 9.51 -17.49 5.07
CA SER A 250 9.73 -18.87 5.56
C SER A 250 9.52 -19.93 4.49
N LEU A 251 8.61 -19.71 3.53
CA LEU A 251 8.32 -20.66 2.45
C LEU A 251 9.24 -20.48 1.24
N ILE A 252 9.55 -19.24 0.87
CA ILE A 252 10.36 -18.91 -0.31
C ILE A 252 11.32 -17.77 0.06
N PRO A 253 12.65 -18.02 0.08
CA PRO A 253 13.62 -16.97 0.33
C PRO A 253 13.68 -15.97 -0.83
N PRO A 254 14.10 -14.71 -0.57
CA PRO A 254 14.26 -13.72 -1.61
C PRO A 254 15.34 -14.14 -2.60
N ARG A 255 15.07 -13.94 -3.90
CA ARG A 255 16.02 -14.18 -4.98
C ARG A 255 16.08 -12.99 -5.94
N PRO A 256 17.21 -12.76 -6.61
CA PRO A 256 17.33 -11.74 -7.63
C PRO A 256 16.24 -11.87 -8.70
N ARG A 257 15.68 -10.74 -9.13
CA ARG A 257 14.76 -10.66 -10.27
C ARG A 257 15.44 -9.87 -11.37
N LEU A 258 16.02 -10.57 -12.35
CA LEU A 258 16.99 -10.02 -13.31
C LEU A 258 16.42 -9.75 -14.72
N TYR A 259 15.10 -9.77 -14.89
CA TYR A 259 14.46 -9.58 -16.20
C TYR A 259 14.88 -8.25 -16.84
N GLY A 260 15.50 -8.33 -18.02
CA GLY A 260 15.92 -7.17 -18.81
C GLY A 260 17.15 -6.44 -18.29
N LEU A 261 17.85 -6.98 -17.28
CA LEU A 261 19.07 -6.39 -16.74
C LEU A 261 20.30 -6.81 -17.56
N VAL A 262 21.13 -5.83 -17.95
CA VAL A 262 22.42 -6.13 -18.59
C VAL A 262 23.38 -6.71 -17.55
N GLY A 263 23.97 -7.88 -17.86
CA GLY A 263 24.78 -8.66 -16.92
C GLY A 263 24.01 -9.64 -16.04
N ALA A 264 22.73 -9.90 -16.34
CA ALA A 264 21.92 -10.85 -15.59
C ALA A 264 22.54 -12.26 -15.48
N GLU A 265 23.18 -12.75 -16.54
CA GLU A 265 23.73 -14.11 -16.58
C GLU A 265 24.84 -14.32 -15.54
N VAL A 266 25.81 -13.40 -15.46
CA VAL A 266 26.90 -13.49 -14.48
C VAL A 266 26.43 -13.27 -13.04
N ILE A 267 25.41 -12.44 -12.83
CA ILE A 267 24.78 -12.26 -11.51
C ILE A 267 24.09 -13.55 -11.06
N GLU A 268 23.34 -14.19 -11.96
CA GLU A 268 22.66 -15.45 -11.68
C GLU A 268 23.66 -16.57 -11.34
N GLU A 269 24.76 -16.68 -12.09
CA GLU A 269 25.85 -17.63 -11.83
C GLU A 269 26.43 -17.46 -10.42
N VAL A 270 26.87 -16.23 -10.09
CA VAL A 270 27.41 -15.91 -8.76
C VAL A 270 26.39 -16.18 -7.64
N TRP A 271 25.11 -15.87 -7.88
CA TRP A 271 24.06 -16.13 -6.90
C TRP A 271 23.87 -17.62 -6.65
N GLN A 272 23.83 -18.45 -7.69
CA GLN A 272 23.68 -19.91 -7.57
C GLN A 272 24.87 -20.56 -6.85
N GLU A 273 26.09 -20.09 -7.10
CA GLU A 273 27.27 -20.53 -6.36
C GLU A 273 27.14 -20.22 -4.86
N ARG A 274 26.71 -19.00 -4.50
CA ARG A 274 26.47 -18.61 -3.10
C ARG A 274 25.41 -19.47 -2.42
N GLN A 275 24.32 -19.79 -3.10
CA GLN A 275 23.28 -20.67 -2.55
C GLN A 275 23.84 -22.08 -2.32
N THR A 276 24.58 -22.62 -3.29
CA THR A 276 25.20 -23.95 -3.18
C THR A 276 26.19 -24.02 -2.02
N ALA A 277 26.98 -22.97 -1.81
CA ALA A 277 27.89 -22.86 -0.68
C ALA A 277 27.15 -22.88 0.67
N ARG A 278 26.09 -22.07 0.81
CA ARG A 278 25.25 -22.03 2.02
C ARG A 278 24.56 -23.35 2.33
N GLU A 279 24.05 -24.03 1.30
CA GLU A 279 23.45 -25.36 1.47
C GLU A 279 24.47 -26.40 1.91
N SER A 280 25.73 -26.27 1.47
CA SER A 280 26.81 -27.17 1.85
C SER A 280 27.25 -26.95 3.31
N GLU A 281 27.31 -25.69 3.75
CA GLU A 281 27.58 -25.32 5.15
C GLU A 281 26.49 -25.82 6.09
N ASN A 282 25.21 -25.57 5.77
CA ASN A 282 24.07 -26.02 6.57
C ASN A 282 23.89 -27.55 6.66
N ARG A 283 24.56 -28.33 5.79
CA ARG A 283 24.56 -29.81 5.84
C ARG A 283 25.70 -30.39 6.68
N GLN A 284 26.68 -29.57 7.05
CA GLN A 284 27.82 -29.98 7.87
C GLN A 284 27.59 -29.74 9.38
N ASP A 285 26.61 -28.91 9.73
CA ASP A 285 26.10 -28.68 11.09
C ASP A 285 24.88 -29.58 11.42
#